data_AF-A0A965IGM3-F1
#
_entry.id   AF-A0A965IGM3-F1
#
_cell.length_a   1.000
_cell.length_b   1.000
_cell.length_c   1.000
_cell.angle_alpha   90.00
_cell.angle_beta   90.00
_cell.angle_gamma   90.00
#
_symmetry.space_group_name_H-M   'P 1'
#
loop_
_entity.id
_entity.type
_entity.pdbx_description
1 polymer ?
#
loop_
_entity_poly.entity_id
_entity_poly.type
_entity_poly.pdbx_seq_one_letter_code
_entity_poly.pdbx_strand_id
1 'polypeptide(L)'
;MNPPINSTKAAALIEAATGRPCSRQNLEKLCAQGGLQGSPCIVQAKPLRLSPDLLVSEYLAKVGPHQSETVQPRMKRELPNRQDVDRPRQQLPPQADDGLPEYTISRARLEYEKANLAELERRAKAKLLLPREDVEQAWAAAVNICRSRLLGVPSVAKQRIPHLDLNEVELLTTLIRDALEELSAGEVK
;
A
#
# COMPACT_ATOMS: atom_id res chain seq x y z
N MET A 1 -24.93 -30.39 26.50
CA MET A 1 -24.12 -29.86 25.40
C MET A 1 -24.56 -30.53 24.11
N ASN A 2 -25.07 -29.76 23.16
CA ASN A 2 -25.47 -30.31 21.86
C ASN A 2 -24.23 -30.68 21.02
N PRO A 3 -24.28 -31.77 20.24
CA PRO A 3 -23.14 -32.18 19.42
C PRO A 3 -22.82 -31.13 18.35
N PRO A 4 -21.54 -30.95 17.98
CA PRO A 4 -21.14 -29.95 16.99
C PRO A 4 -21.73 -30.27 15.62
N ILE A 5 -22.29 -29.26 14.97
CA ILE A 5 -22.96 -29.35 13.68
C ILE A 5 -22.03 -28.94 12.54
N ASN A 6 -22.30 -29.43 11.32
CA ASN A 6 -21.55 -29.01 10.13
C ASN A 6 -22.03 -27.65 9.60
N SER A 7 -21.23 -27.02 8.72
CA SER A 7 -21.54 -25.69 8.16
C SER A 7 -22.86 -25.59 7.40
N THR A 8 -23.33 -26.69 6.79
CA THR A 8 -24.65 -26.74 6.11
C THR A 8 -25.81 -26.74 7.11
N LYS A 9 -25.73 -27.54 8.18
CA LYS A 9 -26.74 -27.56 9.25
C LYS A 9 -26.72 -26.27 10.07
N ALA A 10 -25.55 -25.65 10.23
CA ALA A 10 -25.39 -24.36 10.87
C ALA A 10 -26.08 -23.23 10.11
N ALA A 11 -25.94 -23.19 8.79
CA ALA A 11 -26.67 -22.26 7.92
C ALA A 11 -28.18 -22.40 8.06
N ALA A 12 -28.69 -23.64 8.03
CA ALA A 12 -30.11 -23.93 8.19
C ALA A 12 -30.65 -23.53 9.59
N LEU A 13 -29.86 -23.70 10.65
CA LEU A 13 -30.25 -23.28 12.00
C LEU A 13 -30.32 -21.76 12.15
N ILE A 14 -29.40 -21.03 11.53
CA ILE A 14 -29.46 -19.56 11.49
C ILE A 14 -30.69 -19.12 10.70
N GLU A 15 -30.97 -19.74 9.56
CA GLU A 15 -32.14 -19.42 8.75
C GLU A 15 -33.46 -19.73 9.49
N ALA A 16 -33.53 -20.86 10.20
CA ALA A 16 -34.69 -21.21 11.02
C ALA A 16 -34.89 -20.26 12.21
N ALA A 17 -33.81 -19.80 12.85
CA ALA A 17 -33.90 -18.93 14.03
C ALA A 17 -34.08 -17.44 13.68
N THR A 18 -33.56 -16.99 12.54
CA THR A 18 -33.58 -15.57 12.14
C THR A 18 -34.54 -15.26 11.00
N GLY A 19 -35.04 -16.27 10.30
CA GLY A 19 -35.84 -16.13 9.07
C GLY A 19 -35.04 -15.60 7.87
N ARG A 20 -33.70 -15.55 7.97
CA ARG A 20 -32.82 -14.93 6.96
C ARG A 20 -31.91 -15.97 6.31
N PRO A 21 -31.75 -15.96 4.97
CA PRO A 21 -30.91 -16.94 4.29
C PRO A 21 -29.44 -16.69 4.62
N CYS A 22 -28.80 -17.67 5.28
CA CYS A 22 -27.36 -17.64 5.54
C CYS A 22 -26.66 -18.63 4.61
N SER A 23 -25.75 -18.15 3.74
CA SER A 23 -25.01 -19.07 2.87
C SER A 23 -23.88 -19.75 3.63
N ARG A 24 -23.62 -21.02 3.31
CA ARG A 24 -22.46 -21.76 3.83
C ARG A 24 -21.17 -20.95 3.69
N GLN A 25 -20.89 -20.43 2.50
CA GLN A 25 -19.67 -19.65 2.21
C GLN A 25 -19.50 -18.42 3.12
N ASN A 26 -20.61 -17.76 3.49
CA ASN A 26 -20.57 -16.62 4.39
C ASN A 26 -20.15 -17.05 5.80
N LEU A 27 -20.64 -18.19 6.29
CA LEU A 27 -20.22 -18.74 7.58
C LEU A 27 -18.75 -19.16 7.60
N GLU A 28 -18.26 -19.78 6.51
CA GLU A 28 -16.85 -20.15 6.41
C GLU A 28 -15.95 -18.90 6.43
N LYS A 29 -16.37 -17.81 5.77
CA LYS A 29 -15.68 -16.51 5.80
C LYS A 29 -15.70 -15.87 7.19
N LEU A 30 -16.85 -15.89 7.89
CA LEU A 30 -16.97 -15.34 9.24
C LEU A 30 -16.12 -16.10 10.27
N CYS A 31 -16.05 -17.43 10.17
CA CYS A 31 -15.11 -18.24 10.96
C CYS A 31 -13.65 -17.88 10.64
N ALA A 32 -13.28 -17.77 9.36
CA ALA A 32 -11.90 -17.45 8.95
C ALA A 32 -11.45 -16.06 9.44
N GLN A 33 -12.39 -15.12 9.58
CA GLN A 33 -12.15 -13.77 10.09
C GLN A 33 -12.21 -13.68 11.63
N GLY A 34 -12.38 -14.81 12.33
CA GLY A 34 -12.45 -14.84 13.80
C GLY A 34 -13.69 -14.17 14.37
N GLY A 35 -14.78 -14.07 13.59
CA GLY A 35 -16.03 -13.42 13.99
C GLY A 35 -16.97 -14.29 14.84
N LEU A 36 -16.70 -15.58 14.94
CA LEU A 36 -17.43 -16.57 15.76
C LEU A 36 -16.41 -17.19 16.72
N GLN A 37 -16.20 -16.57 17.88
CA GLN A 37 -15.09 -16.89 18.79
C GLN A 37 -15.43 -17.98 19.82
N GLY A 38 -16.71 -18.09 20.20
CA GLY A 38 -17.23 -19.07 21.15
C GLY A 38 -17.68 -20.38 20.51
N SER A 39 -18.01 -20.37 19.22
CA SER A 39 -18.12 -21.61 18.44
C SER A 39 -16.71 -22.05 18.04
N PRO A 40 -16.21 -23.22 18.48
CA PRO A 40 -14.86 -23.67 18.12
C PRO A 40 -14.84 -24.00 16.63
N CYS A 41 -14.66 -22.99 15.78
CA CYS A 41 -14.27 -23.17 14.39
C CYS A 41 -12.88 -23.83 14.48
N ILE A 42 -12.80 -25.15 14.49
CA ILE A 42 -11.53 -25.85 14.28
C ILE A 42 -11.18 -25.54 12.83
N VAL A 43 -10.46 -24.44 12.60
CA VAL A 43 -10.13 -23.87 11.28
C VAL A 43 -9.38 -24.87 10.40
N GLN A 44 -8.83 -25.93 11.00
CA GLN A 44 -8.10 -27.02 10.34
C GLN A 44 -8.96 -28.26 9.97
N ALA A 45 -10.22 -28.34 10.39
CA ALA A 45 -11.10 -29.48 10.06
C ALA A 45 -12.05 -29.12 8.90
N LYS A 46 -11.90 -29.81 7.76
CA LYS A 46 -12.93 -29.85 6.71
C LYS A 46 -13.81 -31.09 6.91
N PRO A 47 -15.14 -30.97 7.11
CA PRO A 47 -15.95 -29.74 7.19
C PRO A 47 -16.00 -29.12 8.59
N LEU A 48 -16.14 -27.79 8.63
CA LEU A 48 -16.24 -26.97 9.85
C LEU A 48 -17.29 -27.53 10.83
N ARG A 49 -16.94 -27.51 12.11
CA ARG A 49 -17.77 -27.96 13.24
C ARG A 49 -18.10 -26.75 14.10
N LEU A 50 -19.38 -26.48 14.32
CA LEU A 50 -19.88 -25.30 15.04
C LEU A 50 -20.73 -25.75 16.23
N SER A 51 -20.69 -25.03 17.35
CA SER A 51 -21.59 -25.28 18.47
C SER A 51 -22.94 -24.60 18.20
N PRO A 52 -24.06 -25.34 18.18
CA PRO A 52 -25.37 -24.76 17.89
C PRO A 52 -25.82 -23.73 18.94
N ASP A 53 -25.36 -23.88 20.19
CA ASP A 53 -25.87 -23.13 21.34
C ASP A 53 -25.48 -21.63 21.32
N LEU A 54 -24.32 -21.30 20.74
CA LEU A 54 -23.78 -19.91 20.66
C LEU A 54 -23.79 -19.33 19.24
N LEU A 55 -24.05 -20.16 18.23
CA LEU A 55 -23.93 -19.77 16.82
C LEU A 55 -24.87 -18.63 16.43
N VAL A 56 -26.14 -18.69 16.85
CA VAL A 56 -27.17 -17.72 16.44
C VAL A 56 -26.94 -16.35 17.09
N SER A 57 -26.56 -16.33 18.37
CA SER A 57 -26.28 -15.09 19.10
C SER A 57 -25.03 -14.39 18.60
N GLU A 58 -23.94 -15.14 18.33
CA GLU A 58 -22.72 -14.58 17.74
C GLU A 58 -22.94 -14.06 16.32
N TYR A 59 -23.70 -14.79 15.51
CA TYR A 59 -24.05 -14.36 14.16
C TYR A 59 -24.84 -13.04 14.17
N LEU A 60 -25.85 -12.92 15.03
CA LEU A 60 -26.63 -11.68 15.17
C LEU A 60 -25.78 -10.52 15.68
N ALA A 61 -24.87 -10.76 16.63
CA ALA A 61 -23.97 -9.73 17.15
C ALA A 61 -23.05 -9.14 16.06
N LYS A 62 -22.62 -9.96 15.08
CA LYS A 62 -21.68 -9.52 14.03
C LYS A 62 -22.35 -9.05 12.74
N VAL A 63 -23.45 -9.67 12.35
CA VAL A 63 -24.11 -9.46 11.05
C VAL A 63 -25.38 -8.59 11.16
N GLY A 64 -25.99 -8.52 12.36
CA GLY A 64 -27.18 -7.74 12.65
C GLY A 64 -27.15 -6.27 12.19
N PRO A 65 -26.05 -5.50 12.39
CA PRO A 65 -26.04 -4.07 12.05
C PRO A 65 -25.67 -3.74 10.59
N HIS A 66 -25.22 -4.70 9.76
CA HIS A 66 -24.74 -4.41 8.39
C HIS A 66 -25.58 -5.00 7.26
N GLN A 67 -26.59 -5.82 7.55
CA GLN A 67 -27.50 -6.38 6.52
C GLN A 67 -28.87 -5.69 6.44
N SER A 68 -29.17 -4.74 7.33
CA SER A 68 -30.40 -3.95 7.27
C SER A 68 -30.54 -3.13 5.98
N GLU A 69 -29.45 -2.88 5.25
CA GLU A 69 -29.45 -2.08 4.02
C GLU A 69 -29.48 -2.89 2.72
N THR A 70 -29.41 -4.23 2.77
CA THR A 70 -29.34 -5.08 1.56
C THR A 70 -30.50 -6.06 1.42
N VAL A 71 -31.71 -5.63 1.80
CA VAL A 71 -32.94 -6.28 1.31
C VAL A 71 -33.29 -5.68 -0.05
N GLN A 72 -32.52 -6.02 -1.09
CA GLN A 72 -33.08 -6.01 -2.43
C GLN A 72 -33.91 -7.28 -2.59
N PRO A 73 -35.22 -7.20 -2.90
CA PRO A 73 -36.01 -8.40 -3.15
C PRO A 73 -35.39 -9.14 -4.34
N ARG A 74 -35.09 -10.44 -4.15
CA ARG A 74 -34.80 -11.36 -5.26
C ARG A 74 -36.06 -11.47 -6.11
N MET A 75 -36.23 -10.54 -7.06
CA MET A 75 -37.11 -10.76 -8.19
C MET A 75 -36.65 -12.04 -8.88
N LYS A 76 -37.52 -13.06 -8.91
CA LYS A 76 -37.38 -14.17 -9.84
C LYS A 76 -37.26 -13.56 -11.23
N ARG A 77 -36.07 -13.65 -11.81
CA ARG A 77 -35.80 -13.23 -13.17
C ARG A 77 -36.47 -14.26 -14.09
N GLU A 78 -37.77 -14.13 -14.30
CA GLU A 78 -38.40 -14.72 -15.48
C GLU A 78 -37.73 -14.05 -16.68
N LEU A 79 -37.07 -14.84 -17.51
CA LEU A 79 -36.51 -14.34 -18.77
C LEU A 79 -37.70 -13.83 -19.60
N PRO A 80 -37.77 -12.52 -19.93
CA PRO A 80 -38.83 -12.03 -20.78
C PRO A 80 -38.62 -12.63 -22.17
N ASN A 81 -39.69 -13.18 -22.72
CA ASN A 81 -39.77 -13.53 -24.13
C ASN A 81 -39.30 -12.32 -24.96
N ARG A 82 -38.25 -12.49 -25.77
CA ARG A 82 -37.72 -11.43 -26.63
C ARG A 82 -38.77 -11.10 -27.69
N GLN A 83 -39.64 -10.15 -27.37
CA GLN A 83 -40.29 -9.33 -28.37
C GLN A 83 -39.46 -8.05 -28.46
N ASP A 84 -38.85 -7.85 -29.62
CA ASP A 84 -38.12 -6.65 -29.97
C ASP A 84 -39.09 -5.45 -29.92
N VAL A 85 -39.12 -4.77 -28.79
CA VAL A 85 -39.79 -3.48 -28.67
C VAL A 85 -38.71 -2.43 -28.87
N ASP A 86 -38.72 -1.83 -30.06
CA ASP A 86 -38.01 -0.59 -30.39
C ASP A 86 -38.32 0.46 -29.33
N ARG A 87 -37.43 0.57 -28.34
CA ARG A 87 -37.55 1.55 -27.26
C ARG A 87 -36.74 2.76 -27.70
N PRO A 88 -37.35 3.93 -27.97
CA PRO A 88 -36.58 5.11 -28.32
C PRO A 88 -35.62 5.41 -27.18
N ARG A 89 -34.34 5.49 -27.53
CA ARG A 89 -33.22 5.79 -26.62
C ARG A 89 -33.54 7.12 -25.94
N GLN A 90 -34.02 7.08 -24.70
CA GLN A 90 -34.21 8.28 -23.90
C GLN A 90 -32.85 8.95 -23.77
N GLN A 91 -32.65 10.01 -24.54
CA GLN A 91 -31.52 10.91 -24.37
C GLN A 91 -31.70 11.55 -22.99
N LEU A 92 -30.80 11.24 -22.07
CA LEU A 92 -30.69 12.00 -20.83
C LEU A 92 -30.52 13.48 -21.21
N PRO A 93 -31.18 14.42 -20.50
CA PRO A 93 -31.06 15.83 -20.82
C PRO A 93 -29.58 16.25 -20.78
N PRO A 94 -29.14 17.14 -21.69
CA PRO A 94 -27.78 17.65 -21.65
C PRO A 94 -27.58 18.33 -20.30
N GLN A 95 -26.84 17.68 -19.42
CA GLN A 95 -26.42 18.31 -18.17
C GLN A 95 -25.58 19.51 -18.56
N ALA A 96 -25.96 20.68 -18.06
CA ALA A 96 -25.29 21.93 -18.32
C ALA A 96 -23.79 21.77 -18.06
N ASP A 97 -23.00 22.19 -19.04
CA ASP A 97 -21.54 22.19 -19.04
C ASP A 97 -21.03 23.22 -18.01
N ASP A 98 -21.05 22.83 -16.75
CA ASP A 98 -20.53 23.61 -15.61
C ASP A 98 -19.01 23.45 -15.51
N GLY A 99 -18.26 23.65 -16.60
CA GLY A 99 -16.78 23.78 -16.60
C GLY A 99 -15.98 22.65 -15.91
N LEU A 100 -16.63 21.55 -15.55
CA LEU A 100 -16.05 20.39 -14.89
C LEU A 100 -15.57 19.45 -15.99
N PRO A 101 -14.27 19.08 -16.01
CA PRO A 101 -13.76 18.17 -17.03
C PRO A 101 -14.58 16.89 -17.04
N GLU A 102 -15.01 16.48 -18.22
CA GLU A 102 -15.83 15.28 -18.43
C GLU A 102 -15.27 14.13 -17.59
N TYR A 103 -16.11 13.54 -16.74
CA TYR A 103 -15.68 12.60 -15.67
C TYR A 103 -14.75 11.48 -16.19
N THR A 104 -14.94 11.06 -17.43
CA THR A 104 -14.12 10.11 -18.17
C THR A 104 -12.68 10.58 -18.36
N ILE A 105 -12.48 11.85 -18.71
CA ILE A 105 -11.16 12.48 -18.87
C ILE A 105 -10.43 12.57 -17.53
N SER A 106 -11.13 13.00 -16.48
CA SER A 106 -10.58 13.08 -15.12
C SER A 106 -10.13 11.70 -14.62
N ARG A 107 -10.94 10.67 -14.88
CA ARG A 107 -10.61 9.29 -14.53
C ARG A 107 -9.41 8.76 -15.32
N ALA A 108 -9.36 9.01 -16.63
CA ALA A 108 -8.24 8.58 -17.47
C ALA A 108 -6.91 9.19 -17.01
N ARG A 109 -6.90 10.48 -16.64
CA ARG A 109 -5.71 11.15 -16.07
C ARG A 109 -5.24 10.47 -14.78
N LEU A 110 -6.18 10.19 -13.88
CA LEU A 110 -5.86 9.53 -12.61
C LEU A 110 -5.34 8.10 -12.80
N GLU A 111 -5.88 7.35 -13.74
CA GLU A 111 -5.39 6.00 -14.07
C GLU A 111 -3.99 6.05 -14.71
N TYR A 112 -3.72 7.04 -15.58
CA TYR A 112 -2.39 7.28 -16.14
C TYR A 112 -1.35 7.62 -15.07
N GLU A 113 -1.65 8.56 -14.18
CA GLU A 113 -0.70 8.93 -13.13
C GLU A 113 -0.45 7.79 -12.13
N LYS A 114 -1.45 6.96 -11.85
CA LYS A 114 -1.27 5.74 -11.07
C LYS A 114 -0.32 4.75 -11.74
N ALA A 115 -0.42 4.58 -13.06
CA ALA A 115 0.49 3.73 -13.82
C ALA A 115 1.93 4.26 -13.78
N ASN A 116 2.11 5.57 -13.93
CA ASN A 116 3.42 6.22 -13.81
C ASN A 116 4.05 6.00 -12.43
N LEU A 117 3.26 6.17 -11.36
CA LEU A 117 3.72 5.97 -9.99
C LEU A 117 4.13 4.51 -9.75
N ALA A 118 3.33 3.55 -10.23
CA ALA A 118 3.67 2.13 -10.15
C ALA A 118 4.95 1.78 -10.92
N GLU A 119 5.18 2.43 -12.06
CA GLU A 119 6.43 2.26 -12.81
C GLU A 119 7.65 2.82 -12.07
N LEU A 120 7.54 4.03 -11.51
CA LEU A 120 8.60 4.63 -10.69
C LEU A 120 8.94 3.76 -9.47
N GLU A 121 7.92 3.24 -8.77
CA GLU A 121 8.13 2.32 -7.66
C GLU A 121 8.83 1.03 -8.08
N ARG A 122 8.45 0.46 -9.23
CA ARG A 122 9.12 -0.73 -9.77
C ARG A 122 10.59 -0.43 -10.07
N ARG A 123 10.89 0.70 -10.72
CA ARG A 123 12.26 1.12 -11.06
C ARG A 123 13.09 1.38 -9.79
N ALA A 124 12.51 1.99 -8.77
CA ALA A 124 13.14 2.17 -7.46
C ALA A 124 13.44 0.82 -6.77
N LYS A 125 12.47 -0.11 -6.74
CA LYS A 125 12.67 -1.47 -6.19
C LYS A 125 13.71 -2.28 -6.96
N ALA A 126 13.82 -2.05 -8.28
CA ALA A 126 14.87 -2.62 -9.12
C ALA A 126 16.24 -1.94 -8.95
N LYS A 127 16.36 -0.95 -8.04
CA LYS A 127 17.58 -0.17 -7.78
C LYS A 127 18.10 0.60 -8.99
N LEU A 128 17.20 0.97 -9.90
CA LEU A 128 17.51 1.81 -11.06
C LEU A 128 17.38 3.31 -10.75
N LEU A 129 16.74 3.66 -9.63
CA LEU A 129 16.57 5.02 -9.15
C LEU A 129 17.10 5.12 -7.73
N LEU A 130 17.80 6.22 -7.44
CA LEU A 130 18.25 6.55 -6.09
C LEU A 130 17.48 7.78 -5.61
N PRO A 131 17.07 7.82 -4.33
CA PRO A 131 16.55 9.04 -3.73
C PRO A 131 17.58 10.17 -3.84
N ARG A 132 17.12 11.34 -4.25
CA ARG A 132 17.97 12.52 -4.40
C ARG A 132 18.70 12.86 -3.09
N GLU A 133 17.96 12.81 -1.98
CA GLU A 133 18.46 13.09 -0.63
C GLU A 133 19.62 12.16 -0.23
N ASP A 134 19.53 10.87 -0.55
CA ASP A 134 20.63 9.93 -0.30
C ASP A 134 21.88 10.28 -1.10
N VAL A 135 21.71 10.66 -2.37
CA VAL A 135 22.83 11.06 -3.24
C VAL A 135 23.49 12.34 -2.74
N GLU A 136 22.69 13.36 -2.40
CA GLU A 136 23.20 14.63 -1.87
C GLU A 136 23.94 14.44 -0.55
N GLN A 137 23.39 13.64 0.38
CA GLN A 137 24.04 13.32 1.65
C GLN A 137 25.33 12.54 1.46
N ALA A 138 25.31 11.48 0.64
CA ALA A 138 26.48 10.66 0.37
C ALA A 138 27.61 11.48 -0.30
N TRP A 139 27.23 12.35 -1.25
CA TRP A 139 28.18 13.23 -1.92
C TRP A 139 28.78 14.26 -0.96
N ALA A 140 27.95 14.95 -0.19
CA ALA A 140 28.43 15.91 0.81
C ALA A 140 29.34 15.25 1.85
N ALA A 141 29.00 14.04 2.31
CA ALA A 141 29.84 13.26 3.20
C ALA A 141 31.19 12.91 2.58
N ALA A 142 31.21 12.43 1.33
CA ALA A 142 32.44 12.11 0.61
C ALA A 142 33.35 13.35 0.45
N VAL A 143 32.79 14.48 0.04
CA VAL A 143 33.53 15.75 -0.09
C VAL A 143 34.08 16.22 1.25
N ASN A 144 33.29 16.14 2.33
CA ASN A 144 33.74 16.52 3.66
C ASN A 144 34.88 15.62 4.17
N ILE A 145 34.79 14.31 3.95
CA ILE A 145 35.87 13.37 4.31
C ILE A 145 37.14 13.72 3.54
N CYS A 146 37.05 13.95 2.23
CA CYS A 146 38.19 14.35 1.41
C CYS A 146 38.82 15.65 1.93
N ARG A 147 38.02 16.69 2.21
CA ARG A 147 38.48 17.96 2.78
C ARG A 147 39.22 17.75 4.10
N SER A 148 38.63 17.01 5.03
CA SER A 148 39.26 16.73 6.34
C SER A 148 40.57 15.95 6.19
N ARG A 149 40.63 15.00 5.26
CA ARG A 149 41.86 14.23 4.99
C ARG A 149 42.95 15.11 4.39
N LEU A 150 42.63 15.93 3.40
CA LEU A 150 43.57 16.86 2.76
C LEU A 150 44.13 17.87 3.76
N LEU A 151 43.28 18.51 4.57
CA LEU A 151 43.72 19.45 5.60
C LEU A 151 44.54 18.78 6.72
N GLY A 152 44.42 17.46 6.88
CA GLY A 152 45.24 16.67 7.81
C GLY A 152 46.60 16.26 7.24
N VAL A 153 46.83 16.37 5.93
CA VAL A 153 48.08 15.93 5.28
C VAL A 153 49.33 16.59 5.88
N PRO A 154 49.38 17.91 6.14
CA PRO A 154 50.59 18.54 6.70
C PRO A 154 51.03 17.94 8.04
N SER A 155 50.07 17.64 8.92
CA SER A 155 50.33 17.00 10.22
C SER A 155 50.87 15.58 10.04
N VAL A 156 50.24 14.78 9.16
CA VAL A 156 50.69 13.42 8.86
C VAL A 156 52.07 13.43 8.18
N ALA A 157 52.36 14.41 7.33
CA ALA A 157 53.65 14.57 6.68
C ALA A 157 54.75 14.83 7.71
N LYS A 158 54.55 15.76 8.66
CA LYS A 158 55.51 16.04 9.74
C LYS A 158 55.75 14.82 10.64
N GLN A 159 54.72 14.02 10.91
CA GLN A 159 54.87 12.78 11.69
C GLN A 159 55.69 11.71 10.95
N ARG A 160 55.52 11.57 9.63
CA ARG A 160 56.21 10.56 8.81
C ARG A 160 57.61 10.99 8.36
N ILE A 161 57.85 12.29 8.29
CA ILE A 161 59.11 12.90 7.84
C ILE A 161 59.58 13.85 8.96
N PRO A 162 60.28 13.33 9.99
CA PRO A 162 60.61 14.14 11.18
C PRO A 162 61.51 15.35 10.88
N HIS A 163 62.34 15.25 9.84
CA HIS A 163 63.27 16.28 9.39
C HIS A 163 62.64 17.36 8.50
N LEU A 164 61.33 17.26 8.22
CA LEU A 164 60.58 18.30 7.50
C LEU A 164 60.55 19.60 8.33
N ASP A 165 61.00 20.72 7.78
CA ASP A 165 61.03 22.00 8.49
C ASP A 165 59.60 22.54 8.74
N LEU A 166 59.45 23.39 9.76
CA LEU A 166 58.18 24.06 10.05
C LEU A 166 57.73 24.94 8.88
N ASN A 167 58.66 25.63 8.22
CA ASN A 167 58.35 26.46 7.05
C ASN A 167 57.82 25.61 5.87
N GLU A 168 58.36 24.39 5.69
CA GLU A 168 57.89 23.46 4.66
C GLU A 168 56.49 22.92 4.97
N VAL A 169 56.18 22.66 6.25
CA VAL A 169 54.84 22.26 6.70
C VAL A 169 53.83 23.38 6.50
N GLU A 170 54.20 24.62 6.77
CA GLU A 170 53.36 25.80 6.51
C GLU A 170 53.11 25.98 5.02
N LEU A 171 54.14 25.85 4.18
CA LEU A 171 54.01 25.90 2.72
C LEU A 171 53.04 24.84 2.20
N LEU A 172 53.16 23.59 2.68
CA LEU A 172 52.22 22.51 2.34
C LEU A 172 50.78 22.86 2.76
N THR A 173 50.61 23.48 3.92
CA THR A 173 49.29 23.90 4.41
C THR A 173 48.66 24.95 3.50
N THR A 174 49.45 25.94 3.08
CA THR A 174 49.01 27.00 2.15
C THR A 174 48.65 26.40 0.80
N LEU A 175 49.54 25.60 0.18
CA LEU A 175 49.28 24.98 -1.12
C LEU A 175 47.99 24.13 -1.14
N ILE A 176 47.72 23.38 -0.07
CA ILE A 176 46.50 22.58 0.03
C ILE A 176 45.27 23.48 0.17
N ARG A 177 45.36 24.59 0.92
CA ARG A 177 44.24 25.53 1.06
C ARG A 177 43.96 26.26 -0.25
N ASP A 178 44.99 26.75 -0.92
CA ASP A 178 44.88 27.42 -2.21
C ASP A 178 44.21 26.48 -3.22
N ALA A 179 44.65 25.22 -3.32
CA ALA A 179 44.03 24.23 -4.20
C ALA A 179 42.55 23.96 -3.84
N LEU A 180 42.20 23.91 -2.54
CA LEU A 180 40.82 23.74 -2.11
C LEU A 180 39.96 24.99 -2.39
N GLU A 181 40.55 26.19 -2.32
CA GLU A 181 39.90 27.45 -2.67
C GLU A 181 39.64 27.54 -4.17
N GLU A 182 40.62 27.20 -5.02
CA GLU A 182 40.47 27.09 -6.47
C GLU A 182 39.37 26.09 -6.86
N LEU A 183 39.36 24.90 -6.22
CA LEU A 183 38.31 23.90 -6.39
C LEU A 183 36.93 24.45 -6.00
N SER A 184 36.85 25.24 -4.94
CA SER A 184 35.58 25.84 -4.48
C SER A 184 35.10 26.97 -5.41
N ALA A 185 36.02 27.70 -6.02
CA ALA A 185 35.72 28.74 -7.02
C ALA A 185 35.34 28.15 -8.39
N GLY A 186 35.63 26.86 -8.62
CA GLY A 186 35.42 26.20 -9.90
C GLY A 186 36.49 26.51 -10.94
N GLU A 187 37.66 27.01 -10.50
CA GLU A 187 38.78 27.43 -11.36
C GLU A 187 39.75 26.27 -11.65
N VAL A 188 39.21 25.07 -11.87
CA VAL A 188 40.04 23.90 -12.22
C VAL A 188 40.49 24.05 -13.67
N LYS A 189 41.78 24.35 -13.88
CA LYS A 189 42.42 24.40 -15.21
C LYS A 189 42.54 23.04 -15.87
#